data_AF-A0A6I4YNL6-F1
#
_entry.id   AF-A0A6I4YNL6-F1
#
_cell.length_a   1.000
_cell.length_b   1.000
_cell.length_c   1.000
_cell.angle_alpha   90.00
_cell.angle_beta   90.00
_cell.angle_gamma   90.00
#
_symmetry.space_group_name_H-M   'P 1'
#
loop_
_entity.id
_entity.type
_entity.pdbx_description
1 polymer ?
#
loop_
_entity_poly.entity_id
_entity_poly.type
_entity_poly.pdbx_seq_one_letter_code
_entity_poly.pdbx_strand_id
1 'polypeptide(L)'
;MPKTKKPPRDLLTLRATDGRRVQLQASHIRAVTPSPTGTGHAHVELYKKGRSHVVQADPAELAAQVTSLRPRSRMAKDTDPPAVYEYSLRYYTPHREPPDGMARIQFTERVEVSAGRGAPGMPPACQARYQELGGPGSGWSVCVERIEAPAKIRSQEHRARQRQANLTRRIQQKAPLFADQLLHEHLAQQASYFAGETVVVA
;
A
#
# COMPACT_ATOMS: atom_id res chain seq x y z
N MET A 1 15.19 -3.85 28.73
CA MET A 1 13.94 -3.07 28.88
C MET A 1 13.02 -3.34 27.70
N PRO A 2 11.76 -3.77 27.92
CA PRO A 2 10.82 -4.01 26.82
C PRO A 2 10.49 -2.68 26.13
N LYS A 3 10.71 -2.62 24.81
CA LYS A 3 10.35 -1.45 24.00
C LYS A 3 8.82 -1.34 23.99
N THR A 4 8.26 -0.39 24.72
CA THR A 4 6.83 -0.05 24.61
C THR A 4 6.59 0.51 23.21
N LYS A 5 5.91 -0.28 22.35
CA LYS A 5 5.49 0.20 21.04
C LYS A 5 4.57 1.40 21.28
N LYS A 6 4.96 2.59 20.79
CA LYS A 6 4.07 3.77 20.82
C LYS A 6 2.74 3.38 20.16
N PRO A 7 1.60 3.77 20.75
CA PRO A 7 0.31 3.47 20.15
C PRO A 7 0.22 4.06 18.74
N PRO A 8 -0.57 3.44 17.84
CA PRO A 8 -0.84 3.97 16.51
C PRO A 8 -1.34 5.42 16.62
N ARG A 9 -0.87 6.30 15.72
CA ARG A 9 -1.28 7.71 15.69
C ARG A 9 -2.78 7.90 15.47
N ASP A 10 -3.44 6.91 14.90
CA ASP A 10 -4.87 6.90 14.57
C ASP A 10 -5.72 6.13 15.60
N LEU A 11 -5.17 5.78 16.77
CA LEU A 11 -5.90 5.07 17.81
C LEU A 11 -6.79 6.03 18.64
N LEU A 12 -8.09 5.85 18.52
CA LEU A 12 -9.12 6.49 19.34
C LEU A 12 -9.43 5.64 20.56
N THR A 13 -9.51 6.27 21.74
CA THR A 13 -10.04 5.65 22.96
C THR A 13 -11.38 6.28 23.28
N LEU A 14 -12.46 5.50 23.11
CA LEU A 14 -13.83 5.93 23.31
C LEU A 14 -14.45 5.17 24.49
N ARG A 15 -15.57 5.67 25.02
CA ARG A 15 -16.39 4.96 26.00
C ARG A 15 -17.64 4.41 25.33
N ALA A 16 -17.87 3.10 25.46
CA ALA A 16 -19.13 2.48 25.07
C ALA A 16 -20.26 2.88 26.03
N THR A 17 -21.50 2.66 25.61
CA THR A 17 -22.69 2.93 26.43
C THR A 17 -22.74 2.12 27.72
N ASP A 18 -22.12 0.94 27.75
CA ASP A 18 -21.95 0.09 28.94
C ASP A 18 -20.79 0.53 29.86
N GLY A 19 -20.19 1.70 29.60
CA GLY A 19 -19.07 2.26 30.37
C GLY A 19 -17.71 1.63 30.06
N ARG A 20 -17.64 0.61 29.20
CA ARG A 20 -16.37 -0.02 28.82
C ARG A 20 -15.55 0.91 27.94
N ARG A 21 -14.23 0.88 28.10
CA ARG A 21 -13.31 1.55 27.17
C ARG A 21 -13.18 0.73 25.90
N VAL A 22 -13.41 1.37 24.76
CA VAL A 22 -13.22 0.77 23.43
C VAL A 22 -12.09 1.50 22.73
N GLN A 23 -11.12 0.75 22.25
CA GLN A 23 -10.04 1.29 21.42
C GLN A 23 -10.31 0.95 19.96
N LEU A 24 -10.46 1.99 19.13
CA LEU A 24 -10.74 1.87 17.70
C LEU A 24 -9.68 2.62 16.92
N GLN A 25 -9.19 2.05 15.83
CA GLN A 25 -8.38 2.81 14.88
C GLN A 25 -9.29 3.61 13.96
N ALA A 26 -9.00 4.89 13.74
CA ALA A 26 -9.78 5.75 12.84
C ALA A 26 -9.83 5.19 11.40
N SER A 27 -8.79 4.46 10.98
CA SER A 27 -8.73 3.73 9.71
C SER A 27 -9.73 2.57 9.60
N HIS A 28 -10.19 2.00 10.72
CA HIS A 28 -11.18 0.91 10.75
C HIS A 28 -12.62 1.40 10.86
N ILE A 29 -12.84 2.67 11.19
CA ILE A 29 -14.17 3.27 11.26
C ILE A 29 -14.63 3.58 9.84
N ARG A 30 -15.73 2.97 9.41
CA ARG A 30 -16.40 3.18 8.13
C ARG A 30 -17.24 4.47 8.17
N ALA A 31 -18.10 4.57 9.17
CA ALA A 31 -19.03 5.68 9.34
C ALA A 31 -19.25 6.00 10.83
N VAL A 32 -19.59 7.26 11.09
CA VAL A 32 -20.05 7.75 12.39
C VAL A 32 -21.41 8.41 12.15
N THR A 33 -22.44 7.89 12.79
CA THR A 33 -23.82 8.41 12.67
C THR A 33 -24.38 8.75 14.04
N PRO A 34 -25.39 9.64 14.13
CA PRO A 34 -26.09 9.87 15.39
C PRO A 34 -26.72 8.57 15.90
N SER A 35 -26.53 8.26 17.17
CA SER A 35 -27.16 7.08 17.77
C SER A 35 -28.67 7.32 17.99
N PRO A 36 -29.54 6.32 17.78
CA PRO A 36 -30.95 6.41 18.13
C PRO A 36 -31.20 6.44 19.66
N THR A 37 -30.19 6.15 20.48
CA THR A 37 -30.30 6.04 21.94
C THR A 37 -30.26 7.38 22.71
N GLY A 38 -30.20 8.52 22.02
CA GLY A 38 -30.24 9.85 22.64
C GLY A 38 -29.09 10.78 22.22
N THR A 39 -29.24 12.07 22.54
CA THR A 39 -28.24 13.12 22.29
C THR A 39 -26.91 12.80 23.02
N GLY A 40 -25.77 13.02 22.35
CA GLY A 40 -24.43 12.76 22.92
C GLY A 40 -23.92 11.32 22.73
N HIS A 41 -24.62 10.50 21.95
CA HIS A 41 -24.16 9.17 21.56
C HIS A 41 -23.96 9.06 20.04
N ALA A 42 -22.88 8.41 19.65
CA ALA A 42 -22.57 8.14 18.25
C ALA A 42 -22.56 6.64 17.98
N HIS A 43 -23.17 6.23 16.86
CA HIS A 43 -23.03 4.89 16.31
C HIS A 43 -21.80 4.87 15.38
N VAL A 44 -20.88 3.97 15.67
CA VAL A 44 -19.62 3.82 14.96
C VAL A 44 -19.65 2.49 14.23
N GLU A 45 -19.74 2.54 12.91
CA GLU A 45 -19.68 1.36 12.05
C GLU A 45 -18.24 1.09 11.64
N LEU A 46 -17.78 -0.16 11.72
CA LEU A 46 -16.44 -0.56 11.29
C LEU A 46 -16.48 -1.23 9.91
N TYR A 47 -15.38 -1.12 9.14
CA TYR A 47 -15.25 -1.82 7.85
C TYR A 47 -15.32 -3.36 7.98
N LYS A 48 -14.99 -3.90 9.15
CA LYS A 48 -15.15 -5.33 9.43
C LYS A 48 -16.63 -5.64 9.61
N LYS A 49 -17.22 -6.22 8.55
CA LYS A 49 -18.64 -6.56 8.42
C LYS A 49 -19.24 -7.08 9.73
N GLY A 50 -20.30 -6.43 10.20
CA GLY A 50 -21.07 -6.81 11.40
C GLY A 50 -20.53 -6.30 12.74
N ARG A 51 -19.45 -5.52 12.78
CA ARG A 51 -19.01 -4.84 14.02
C ARG A 51 -19.39 -3.36 13.99
N SER A 52 -20.20 -2.98 14.97
CA SER A 52 -20.49 -1.59 15.29
C SER A 52 -20.44 -1.38 16.80
N HIS A 53 -20.20 -0.15 17.21
CA HIS A 53 -20.21 0.26 18.61
C HIS A 53 -21.10 1.49 18.78
N VAL A 54 -21.84 1.56 19.88
CA VAL A 54 -22.46 2.82 20.32
C VAL A 54 -21.55 3.40 21.38
N VAL A 55 -21.09 4.63 21.16
CA VAL A 55 -20.12 5.31 22.01
C VAL A 55 -20.68 6.63 22.54
N GLN A 56 -20.22 7.02 23.73
CA GLN A 56 -20.51 8.31 24.36
C GLN A 56 -19.59 9.37 23.75
N ALA A 57 -20.07 10.02 22.69
CA ALA A 57 -19.39 11.11 22.00
C ALA A 57 -20.41 11.88 21.15
N ASP A 58 -20.19 13.18 20.98
CA ASP A 58 -20.92 13.94 19.97
C ASP A 58 -20.58 13.39 18.57
N PRO A 59 -21.60 13.05 17.74
CA PRO A 59 -21.36 12.43 16.44
C PRO A 59 -20.62 13.35 15.46
N ALA A 60 -20.83 14.67 15.52
CA ALA A 60 -20.17 15.61 14.62
C ALA A 60 -18.70 15.81 15.02
N GLU A 61 -18.43 15.96 16.32
CA GLU A 61 -17.06 16.05 16.83
C GLU A 61 -16.27 14.75 16.58
N LEU A 62 -16.89 13.59 16.82
CA LEU A 62 -16.27 12.30 16.56
C LEU A 62 -16.00 12.10 15.07
N ALA A 63 -16.92 12.49 14.19
CA ALA A 63 -16.71 12.45 12.75
C ALA A 63 -15.54 13.35 12.31
N ALA A 64 -15.44 14.56 12.86
CA ALA A 64 -14.33 15.48 12.60
C ALA A 64 -12.99 14.90 13.10
N GLN A 65 -12.99 14.29 14.28
CA GLN A 65 -11.80 13.66 14.88
C GLN A 65 -11.35 12.43 14.09
N VAL A 66 -12.28 11.57 13.65
CA VAL A 66 -11.97 10.45 12.77
C VAL A 66 -11.37 10.94 11.45
N THR A 67 -11.92 12.02 10.89
CA THR A 67 -11.44 12.62 9.63
C THR A 67 -10.02 13.19 9.77
N SER A 68 -9.70 13.83 10.90
CA SER A 68 -8.36 14.39 11.14
C SER A 68 -7.30 13.32 11.45
N LEU A 69 -7.71 12.22 12.10
CA LEU A 69 -6.81 11.12 12.50
C LEU A 69 -6.66 10.03 11.45
N ARG A 70 -7.59 9.92 10.49
CA ARG A 70 -7.45 8.94 9.41
C ARG A 70 -6.10 9.14 8.76
N PRO A 71 -5.26 8.07 8.66
CA PRO A 71 -4.03 8.18 7.92
C PRO A 71 -4.43 8.64 6.53
N ARG A 72 -3.85 9.77 6.08
CA ARG A 72 -3.89 10.15 4.68
C ARG A 72 -3.05 9.10 3.93
N SER A 73 -3.54 7.86 3.81
CA SER A 73 -3.29 7.09 2.61
C SER A 73 -3.72 8.04 1.52
N ARG A 74 -2.77 8.56 0.74
CA ARG A 74 -3.07 9.53 -0.31
C ARG A 74 -4.17 8.90 -1.16
N MET A 75 -5.41 9.30 -0.93
CA MET A 75 -6.51 8.90 -1.79
C MET A 75 -6.09 9.42 -3.16
N ALA A 76 -6.09 8.52 -4.14
CA ALA A 76 -5.75 8.93 -5.48
C ALA A 76 -6.64 10.11 -5.85
N LYS A 77 -6.00 11.21 -6.24
CA LYS A 77 -6.69 12.38 -6.74
C LYS A 77 -7.02 12.14 -8.21
N ASP A 78 -8.02 12.83 -8.73
CA ASP A 78 -8.29 12.81 -10.19
C ASP A 78 -7.09 13.32 -11.02
N THR A 79 -6.15 14.03 -10.39
CA THR A 79 -4.90 14.50 -10.99
C THR A 79 -3.76 13.48 -10.95
N ASP A 80 -3.94 12.33 -10.30
CA ASP A 80 -2.94 11.27 -10.30
C ASP A 80 -2.93 10.54 -11.65
N PRO A 81 -1.75 10.12 -12.14
CA PRO A 81 -1.67 9.43 -13.43
C PRO A 81 -2.49 8.14 -13.41
N PRO A 82 -3.11 7.75 -14.55
CA PRO A 82 -3.91 6.54 -14.62
C PRO A 82 -3.07 5.32 -14.28
N ALA A 83 -3.71 4.33 -13.66
CA ALA A 83 -3.12 3.02 -13.48
C ALA A 83 -3.32 2.20 -14.75
N VAL A 84 -2.25 1.59 -15.25
CA VAL A 84 -2.30 0.71 -16.42
C VAL A 84 -2.28 -0.74 -15.93
N TYR A 85 -3.22 -1.55 -16.41
CA TYR A 85 -3.27 -2.99 -16.17
C TYR A 85 -3.07 -3.74 -17.48
N GLU A 86 -2.24 -4.76 -17.48
CA GLU A 86 -2.04 -5.68 -18.59
C GLU A 86 -2.80 -6.98 -18.33
N TYR A 87 -3.74 -7.30 -19.21
CA TYR A 87 -4.44 -8.57 -19.28
C TYR A 87 -3.72 -9.47 -20.26
N SER A 88 -3.38 -10.68 -19.84
CA SER A 88 -2.82 -11.68 -20.74
C SER A 88 -3.52 -13.03 -20.58
N LEU A 89 -3.73 -13.73 -21.70
CA LEU A 89 -4.19 -15.11 -21.71
C LEU A 89 -2.99 -16.03 -21.85
N ARG A 90 -2.66 -16.73 -20.77
CA ARG A 90 -1.48 -17.60 -20.66
C ARG A 90 -1.90 -19.04 -20.46
N TYR A 91 -1.21 -19.98 -21.10
CA TYR A 91 -1.40 -21.40 -20.82
C TYR A 91 -0.76 -21.72 -19.46
N TYR A 92 -1.59 -22.14 -18.51
CA TYR A 92 -1.24 -22.22 -17.09
C TYR A 92 -0.18 -23.28 -16.78
N THR A 93 -0.07 -24.31 -17.60
CA THR A 93 0.77 -25.48 -17.32
C THR A 93 2.20 -25.27 -17.82
N PRO A 94 3.21 -25.01 -16.95
CA PRO A 94 4.55 -24.64 -17.40
C PRO A 94 5.28 -25.79 -18.11
N HIS A 95 5.05 -27.01 -17.66
CA HIS A 95 5.71 -28.23 -18.16
C HIS A 95 4.96 -28.94 -19.27
N ARG A 96 3.84 -28.37 -19.74
CA ARG A 96 3.08 -28.90 -20.86
C ARG A 96 3.06 -27.88 -21.97
N GLU A 97 3.19 -28.35 -23.19
CA GLU A 97 3.03 -27.52 -24.36
C GLU A 97 1.55 -27.15 -24.51
N PRO A 98 1.25 -25.93 -25.00
CA PRO A 98 -0.11 -25.56 -25.32
C PRO A 98 -0.70 -26.52 -26.37
N PRO A 99 -2.03 -26.72 -26.37
CA PRO A 99 -2.71 -27.51 -27.40
C PRO A 99 -2.34 -27.01 -28.81
N ASP A 100 -2.29 -27.93 -29.77
CA ASP A 100 -2.12 -27.64 -31.20
C ASP A 100 -0.90 -26.78 -31.57
N GLY A 101 0.18 -26.84 -30.78
CA GLY A 101 1.39 -26.05 -31.02
C GLY A 101 1.17 -24.54 -30.88
N MET A 102 0.09 -24.12 -30.22
CA MET A 102 -0.24 -22.73 -30.01
C MET A 102 0.85 -22.01 -29.18
N ALA A 103 1.01 -20.71 -29.42
CA ALA A 103 1.85 -19.87 -28.56
C ALA A 103 1.31 -19.88 -27.12
N ARG A 104 2.20 -19.94 -26.12
CA ARG A 104 1.85 -19.98 -24.69
C ARG A 104 1.10 -18.74 -24.20
N ILE A 105 1.24 -17.62 -24.93
CA ILE A 105 0.48 -16.39 -24.72
C ILE A 105 -0.37 -16.17 -25.97
N GLN A 106 -1.69 -16.14 -25.80
CA GLN A 106 -2.65 -15.99 -26.91
C GLN A 106 -3.21 -14.59 -27.05
N PHE A 107 -3.09 -13.79 -26.00
CA PHE A 107 -3.68 -12.47 -25.94
C PHE A 107 -2.91 -11.59 -24.96
N THR A 108 -2.76 -10.33 -25.30
CA THR A 108 -2.25 -9.30 -24.39
C THR A 108 -2.95 -7.98 -24.71
N GLU A 109 -3.56 -7.35 -23.71
CA GLU A 109 -4.23 -6.06 -23.85
C GLU A 109 -3.94 -5.21 -22.62
N ARG A 110 -3.77 -3.91 -22.85
CA ARG A 110 -3.54 -2.94 -21.78
C ARG A 110 -4.78 -2.08 -21.60
N VAL A 111 -5.20 -1.93 -20.35
CA VAL A 111 -6.36 -1.15 -19.97
C VAL A 111 -5.93 -0.07 -18.99
N GLU A 112 -6.26 1.17 -19.33
CA GLU A 112 -6.06 2.32 -18.46
C GLU A 112 -7.27 2.51 -17.56
N VAL A 113 -7.02 2.74 -16.28
CA VAL A 113 -8.06 3.01 -15.30
C VAL A 113 -7.68 4.24 -14.48
N SER A 114 -8.68 5.05 -14.14
CA SER A 114 -8.52 6.19 -13.24
C SER A 114 -7.78 5.80 -11.96
N ALA A 115 -6.94 6.71 -11.48
CA ALA A 115 -6.08 6.47 -10.33
C ALA A 115 -6.89 6.03 -9.09
N GLY A 116 -6.34 5.09 -8.32
CA GLY A 116 -6.97 4.58 -7.08
C GLY A 116 -8.04 3.51 -7.28
N ARG A 117 -8.34 3.13 -8.53
CA ARG A 117 -9.21 2.00 -8.84
C ARG A 117 -8.39 0.72 -8.97
N GLY A 118 -8.99 -0.40 -8.54
CA GLY A 118 -8.41 -1.74 -8.71
C GLY A 118 -8.40 -2.16 -10.18
N ALA A 119 -7.89 -3.36 -10.43
CA ALA A 119 -7.99 -3.98 -11.75
C ALA A 119 -9.46 -3.96 -12.22
N PRO A 120 -9.74 -3.54 -13.46
CA PRO A 120 -11.09 -3.54 -14.00
C PRO A 120 -11.61 -4.99 -14.13
N GLY A 121 -12.86 -5.18 -14.58
CA GLY A 121 -13.28 -6.50 -15.02
C GLY A 121 -12.45 -6.98 -16.22
N MET A 122 -12.53 -8.28 -16.52
CA MET A 122 -11.92 -8.84 -17.73
C MET A 122 -12.41 -8.06 -18.97
N PRO A 123 -11.52 -7.59 -19.85
CA PRO A 123 -11.91 -6.91 -21.08
C PRO A 123 -12.78 -7.79 -21.98
N PRO A 124 -13.76 -7.24 -22.72
CA PRO A 124 -14.61 -8.03 -23.61
C PRO A 124 -13.83 -8.81 -24.68
N ALA A 125 -12.74 -8.23 -25.21
CA ALA A 125 -11.86 -8.90 -26.17
C ALA A 125 -11.13 -10.10 -25.54
N CYS A 126 -10.60 -9.93 -24.33
CA CYS A 126 -10.02 -11.01 -23.54
C CYS A 126 -11.05 -12.11 -23.24
N GLN A 127 -12.28 -11.74 -22.92
CA GLN A 127 -13.37 -12.69 -22.67
C GLN A 127 -13.72 -13.51 -23.91
N ALA A 128 -13.90 -12.86 -25.06
CA ALA A 128 -14.20 -13.52 -26.32
C ALA A 128 -13.09 -14.52 -26.69
N ARG A 129 -11.83 -14.08 -26.60
CA ARG A 129 -10.67 -14.94 -26.89
C ARG A 129 -10.56 -16.12 -25.92
N TYR A 130 -10.85 -15.90 -24.64
CA TYR A 130 -10.87 -16.98 -23.65
C TYR A 130 -11.96 -18.01 -23.93
N GLN A 131 -13.14 -17.58 -24.41
CA GLN A 131 -14.22 -18.47 -24.81
C GLN A 131 -13.87 -19.28 -26.07
N GLU A 132 -13.24 -18.65 -27.08
CA GLU A 132 -12.74 -19.35 -28.29
C GLU A 132 -11.76 -20.49 -27.94
N LEU A 133 -10.92 -20.27 -26.93
CA LEU A 133 -9.93 -21.24 -26.47
C LEU A 133 -10.52 -22.36 -25.59
N GLY A 134 -11.84 -22.43 -25.44
CA GLY A 134 -12.54 -23.45 -24.68
C GLY A 134 -12.89 -23.06 -23.24
N GLY A 135 -12.62 -21.81 -22.83
CA GLY A 135 -13.09 -21.25 -21.57
C GLY A 135 -12.58 -22.00 -20.32
N PRO A 136 -13.37 -22.02 -19.22
CA PRO A 136 -12.99 -22.70 -17.98
C PRO A 136 -12.66 -24.17 -18.19
N GLY A 137 -11.49 -24.60 -17.71
CA GLY A 137 -11.02 -25.99 -17.84
C GLY A 137 -10.18 -26.29 -19.09
N SER A 138 -10.04 -25.33 -20.01
CA SER A 138 -9.18 -25.46 -21.20
C SER A 138 -7.66 -25.44 -20.90
N GLY A 139 -7.27 -25.08 -19.67
CA GLY A 139 -5.88 -24.88 -19.28
C GLY A 139 -5.34 -23.47 -19.58
N TRP A 140 -6.14 -22.61 -20.21
CA TRP A 140 -5.85 -21.18 -20.34
C TRP A 140 -6.24 -20.41 -19.08
N SER A 141 -5.46 -19.40 -18.73
CA SER A 141 -5.68 -18.54 -17.56
C SER A 141 -5.61 -17.07 -17.93
N VAL A 142 -6.52 -16.29 -17.37
CA VAL A 142 -6.50 -14.82 -17.43
C VAL A 142 -5.57 -14.32 -16.34
N CYS A 143 -4.44 -13.74 -16.73
CA CYS A 143 -3.50 -13.08 -15.84
C CYS A 143 -3.71 -11.57 -15.95
N VAL A 144 -3.81 -10.90 -14.80
CA VAL A 144 -3.86 -9.43 -14.71
C VAL A 144 -2.67 -8.94 -13.90
N GLU A 145 -1.87 -8.09 -14.51
CA GLU A 145 -0.68 -7.50 -13.89
C GLU A 145 -0.80 -5.98 -13.97
N ARG A 146 -0.57 -5.28 -12.85
CA ARG A 146 -0.51 -3.82 -12.86
C ARG A 146 0.86 -3.41 -13.39
N ILE A 147 0.90 -2.61 -14.45
CA ILE A 147 2.14 -2.01 -14.93
C ILE A 147 2.52 -0.91 -13.93
N GLU A 148 3.58 -1.17 -13.17
CA GLU A 148 4.14 -0.18 -12.27
C GLU A 148 4.80 0.93 -13.05
N ALA A 149 4.57 2.18 -12.63
CA ALA A 149 5.32 3.30 -13.16
C ALA A 149 6.82 3.06 -12.87
N PRO A 150 7.73 3.41 -13.81
CA PRO A 150 9.14 3.23 -13.59
C PRO A 150 9.56 3.88 -12.28
N ALA A 151 10.30 3.14 -11.47
CA ALA A 151 10.77 3.65 -10.19
C ALA A 151 11.53 4.97 -10.41
N LYS A 152 11.17 6.00 -9.64
CA LYS A 152 11.82 7.30 -9.76
C LYS A 152 13.32 7.13 -9.53
N ILE A 153 14.11 7.32 -10.58
CA ILE A 153 15.56 7.27 -10.51
C ILE A 153 16.02 8.44 -9.64
N ARG A 154 16.71 8.14 -8.55
CA ARG A 154 17.30 9.15 -7.66
C ARG A 154 18.57 9.68 -8.30
N SER A 155 18.74 11.01 -8.29
CA SER A 155 20.01 11.61 -8.67
C SER A 155 21.14 11.10 -7.76
N GLN A 156 22.36 11.11 -8.29
CA GLN A 156 23.55 10.71 -7.54
C GLN A 156 23.67 11.48 -6.22
N GLU A 157 23.51 12.80 -6.27
CA GLU A 157 23.54 13.68 -5.09
C GLU A 157 22.51 13.29 -4.04
N HIS A 158 21.28 12.95 -4.47
CA HIS A 158 20.22 12.54 -3.57
C HIS A 158 20.57 11.21 -2.87
N ARG A 159 21.16 10.26 -3.62
CA ARG A 159 21.65 8.99 -3.05
C ARG A 159 22.79 9.24 -2.07
N ALA A 160 23.76 10.08 -2.43
CA ALA A 160 24.88 10.44 -1.57
C ALA A 160 24.38 11.02 -0.24
N ARG A 161 23.53 12.05 -0.30
CA ARG A 161 22.93 12.69 0.88
C ARG A 161 22.19 11.70 1.76
N GLN A 162 21.40 10.81 1.16
CA GLN A 162 20.64 9.81 1.90
C GLN A 162 21.54 8.76 2.55
N ARG A 163 22.56 8.26 1.84
CA ARG A 163 23.53 7.28 2.35
C ARG A 163 24.31 7.85 3.53
N GLN A 164 24.79 9.08 3.42
CA GLN A 164 25.50 9.78 4.49
C GLN A 164 24.59 10.02 5.70
N ALA A 165 23.39 10.58 5.52
CA ALA A 165 22.44 10.79 6.61
C ALA A 165 22.08 9.49 7.36
N ASN A 166 21.93 8.39 6.63
CA ASN A 166 21.69 7.08 7.22
C ASN A 166 22.91 6.52 7.96
N LEU A 167 24.13 6.77 7.48
CA LEU A 167 25.37 6.42 8.18
C LEU A 167 25.46 7.20 9.50
N THR A 168 25.34 8.52 9.45
CA THR A 168 25.34 9.40 10.63
C THR A 168 24.34 8.92 11.67
N ARG A 169 23.09 8.68 11.26
CA ARG A 169 22.05 8.19 12.16
C ARG A 169 22.40 6.84 12.79
N ARG A 170 22.95 5.90 12.02
CA ARG A 170 23.31 4.57 12.53
C ARG A 170 24.47 4.64 13.53
N ILE A 171 25.49 5.46 13.25
CA ILE A 171 26.65 5.63 14.12
C ILE A 171 26.26 6.36 15.40
N GLN A 172 25.55 7.49 15.31
CA GLN A 172 25.06 8.23 16.48
C GLN A 172 24.21 7.37 17.41
N GLN A 173 23.44 6.44 16.86
CA GLN A 173 22.62 5.52 17.66
C GLN A 173 23.44 4.43 18.37
N LYS A 174 24.53 3.95 17.77
CA LYS A 174 25.31 2.81 18.31
C LYS A 174 26.52 3.24 19.15
N ALA A 175 27.20 4.31 18.73
CA ALA A 175 28.45 4.77 19.32
C ALA A 175 28.50 6.31 19.33
N PRO A 176 27.63 6.98 20.12
CA PRO A 176 27.51 8.43 20.12
C PRO A 176 28.81 9.15 20.51
N LEU A 177 29.59 8.59 21.43
CA LEU A 177 30.83 9.20 21.92
C LEU A 177 31.95 9.23 20.87
N PHE A 178 31.94 8.29 19.92
CA PHE A 178 32.94 8.17 18.85
C PHE A 178 32.35 8.50 17.48
N ALA A 179 31.21 9.19 17.45
CA ALA A 179 30.42 9.29 16.23
C ALA A 179 31.16 10.01 15.11
N ASP A 180 31.88 11.08 15.43
CA ASP A 180 32.58 11.90 14.44
C ASP A 180 33.79 11.15 13.84
N GLN A 181 34.57 10.46 14.67
CA GLN A 181 35.72 9.66 14.23
C GLN A 181 35.26 8.51 13.33
N LEU A 182 34.27 7.73 13.77
CA LEU A 182 33.76 6.60 13.00
C LEU A 182 33.08 7.02 11.69
N LEU A 183 32.42 8.19 11.68
CA LEU A 183 31.83 8.74 10.47
C LEU A 183 32.93 9.08 9.46
N HIS A 184 33.98 9.80 9.89
CA HIS A 184 35.08 10.18 9.03
C HIS A 184 35.78 8.96 8.42
N GLU A 185 36.09 7.95 9.25
CA GLU A 185 36.70 6.70 8.80
C GLU A 185 35.82 5.96 7.78
N HIS A 186 34.52 5.79 8.05
CA HIS A 186 33.63 5.09 7.13
C HIS A 186 33.43 5.83 5.81
N LEU A 187 33.37 7.16 5.84
CA LEU A 187 33.28 7.97 4.63
C LEU A 187 34.55 7.85 3.79
N ALA A 188 35.74 7.82 4.43
CA ALA A 188 37.00 7.64 3.74
C ALA A 188 37.15 6.22 3.16
N GLN A 189 36.79 5.18 3.91
CA GLN A 189 36.92 3.78 3.49
C GLN A 189 36.02 3.43 2.28
N GLN A 190 34.86 4.07 2.16
CA GLN A 190 33.88 3.76 1.10
C GLN A 190 33.41 5.03 0.38
N ALA A 191 34.38 5.86 -0.05
CA ALA A 191 34.11 7.16 -0.66
C ALA A 191 33.16 7.08 -1.88
N SER A 192 33.38 6.15 -2.80
CA SER A 192 32.54 5.97 -4.01
C SER A 192 31.08 5.64 -3.67
N TYR A 193 30.86 4.74 -2.70
CA TYR A 193 29.52 4.40 -2.23
C TYR A 193 28.82 5.62 -1.60
N PHE A 194 29.51 6.36 -0.73
CA PHE A 194 28.91 7.53 -0.08
C PHE A 194 28.83 8.78 -0.99
N ALA A 195 29.55 8.80 -2.12
CA ALA A 195 29.39 9.75 -3.22
C ALA A 195 28.15 9.46 -4.09
N GLY A 196 27.40 8.40 -3.78
CA GLY A 196 26.15 8.09 -4.47
C GLY A 196 26.34 7.38 -5.81
N GLU A 197 27.55 6.89 -6.09
CA GLU A 197 27.86 6.15 -7.31
C GLU A 197 27.08 4.83 -7.35
N THR A 198 26.79 4.37 -8.56
CA THR A 198 26.21 3.06 -8.84
C THR A 198 27.17 2.28 -9.70
N VAL A 199 27.55 1.09 -9.22
CA VAL A 199 28.27 0.12 -10.03
C VAL A 199 27.29 -0.41 -11.05
N VAL A 200 27.49 -0.06 -12.32
CA VAL A 200 26.79 -0.72 -13.42
C VAL A 200 27.51 -2.04 -13.62
N VAL A 201 26.90 -3.12 -13.15
CA VAL A 201 27.39 -4.47 -13.49
C VAL A 201 27.00 -4.67 -14.95
N ALA A 202 28.01 -4.66 -15.82
CA ALA A 202 27.86 -4.91 -17.26
C ALA A 202 27.54 -6.38 -17.53
#